data_AF-A0A7Y2EWB8-F1
#
_entry.id   AF-A0A7Y2EWB8-F1
#
_cell.length_a   1.000
_cell.length_b   1.000
_cell.length_c   1.000
_cell.angle_alpha   90.00
_cell.angle_beta   90.00
_cell.angle_gamma   90.00
#
_symmetry.space_group_name_H-M   'P 1'
#
loop_
_entity.id
_entity.type
_entity.pdbx_description
1 polymer ?
#
loop_
_entity_poly.entity_id
_entity_poly.type
_entity_poly.pdbx_seq_one_letter_code
_entity_poly.pdbx_strand_id
1 'polypeptide(L)'
;MSDPLADPPDDDPPKRDSDPDGPRLPASVGSNPSIVVPPSHAEPAEPDTPVGPDSAHDLVTGHGRFSPLRSDPPPLLLTTWWLRYALFTTLFAALGSTVWTEYTGEAGDIGTSVVVIGSHVSAAVFLVAWSVLAMHNVETLVPARRYQSKSRGWLAAVLWMLAFAAPAGVALMYDRVGDRLADSEDRLAVVAFVPAVFTAFVLVWLPFRYCARHAARVGAPHRTVIAWFWVTLLALVGALAIDALGMQVLLEQDGLTAADRTIGVAVVYGLPMLVFALATARATTVFDEVVDLRWRRWKSEWEQTLRDLAAQPTPGPEASPTLPARES
;
A
#
# COMPACT_ATOMS: atom_id res chain seq x y z
N MET A 1 -74.78 -31.79 -0.52
CA MET A 1 -75.08 -30.50 0.12
C MET A 1 -73.73 -29.86 0.34
N SER A 2 -73.39 -28.96 -0.55
CA SER A 2 -72.02 -28.49 -0.78
C SER A 2 -71.90 -27.10 -0.18
N ASP A 3 -71.03 -26.94 0.82
CA ASP A 3 -70.61 -25.61 1.29
C ASP A 3 -69.30 -25.23 0.57
N PRO A 4 -69.21 -24.02 -0.02
CA PRO A 4 -68.00 -23.54 -0.64
C PRO A 4 -67.10 -22.90 0.42
N LEU A 5 -65.86 -23.39 0.51
CA LEU A 5 -64.82 -22.80 1.35
C LEU A 5 -64.32 -21.52 0.68
N ALA A 6 -64.38 -20.41 1.41
CA ALA A 6 -63.99 -19.08 0.98
C ALA A 6 -62.47 -18.95 0.80
N ASP A 7 -62.06 -18.26 -0.26
CA ASP A 7 -60.68 -17.82 -0.50
C ASP A 7 -60.22 -16.80 0.57
N PRO A 8 -58.94 -16.82 0.98
CA PRO A 8 -58.35 -15.77 1.81
C PRO A 8 -58.09 -14.48 1.01
N PRO A 9 -58.05 -13.31 1.68
CA PRO A 9 -57.86 -12.03 1.01
C PRO A 9 -56.42 -11.83 0.51
N ASP A 10 -56.30 -11.33 -0.72
CA ASP A 10 -55.09 -10.78 -1.31
C ASP A 10 -54.67 -9.51 -0.55
N ASP A 11 -53.63 -9.62 0.28
CA ASP A 11 -52.90 -8.46 0.82
C ASP A 11 -51.86 -8.01 -0.23
N ASP A 12 -52.28 -7.11 -1.13
CA ASP A 12 -51.37 -6.36 -1.98
C ASP A 12 -50.52 -5.40 -1.11
N PRO A 13 -49.17 -5.48 -1.15
CA PRO A 13 -48.33 -4.52 -0.47
C PRO A 13 -48.42 -3.14 -1.14
N PRO A 14 -48.32 -2.04 -0.37
CA PRO A 14 -48.43 -0.69 -0.92
C PRO A 14 -47.31 -0.43 -1.94
N LYS A 15 -47.72 -0.06 -3.16
CA LYS A 15 -46.86 0.52 -4.20
C LYS A 15 -46.07 1.69 -3.60
N ARG A 16 -44.77 1.48 -3.45
CA ARG A 16 -43.81 2.51 -3.07
C ARG A 16 -43.48 3.32 -4.31
N ASP A 17 -44.13 4.47 -4.47
CA ASP A 17 -43.70 5.52 -5.39
C ASP A 17 -42.26 5.89 -5.04
N SER A 18 -41.34 5.49 -5.92
CA SER A 18 -39.94 5.85 -5.84
C SER A 18 -39.65 6.78 -7.02
N ASP A 19 -39.59 8.06 -6.69
CA ASP A 19 -38.99 9.12 -7.49
C ASP A 19 -37.63 8.67 -8.07
N PRO A 20 -37.35 8.94 -9.36
CA PRO A 20 -36.05 8.68 -9.95
C PRO A 20 -35.18 9.94 -9.88
N ASP A 21 -34.77 10.37 -8.69
CA ASP A 21 -33.69 11.37 -8.56
C ASP A 21 -32.34 10.64 -8.38
N GLY A 22 -31.89 10.04 -9.48
CA GLY A 22 -30.52 9.58 -9.63
C GLY A 22 -29.56 10.76 -9.85
N PRO A 23 -28.33 10.70 -9.30
CA PRO A 23 -27.33 11.74 -9.50
C PRO A 23 -26.93 11.82 -10.98
N ARG A 24 -27.18 12.99 -11.58
CA ARG A 24 -26.74 13.34 -12.93
C ARG A 24 -25.22 13.23 -13.02
N LEU A 25 -24.74 12.30 -13.86
CA LEU A 25 -23.38 12.29 -14.39
C LEU A 25 -23.14 13.59 -15.19
N PRO A 26 -22.03 14.32 -15.00
CA PRO A 26 -21.67 15.37 -15.93
C PRO A 26 -21.26 14.73 -17.26
N ALA A 27 -21.93 15.19 -18.32
CA ALA A 27 -21.63 14.85 -19.71
C ALA A 27 -20.14 15.02 -20.03
N SER A 28 -19.60 14.09 -20.81
CA SER A 28 -18.32 14.25 -21.48
C SER A 28 -18.39 15.46 -22.42
N VAL A 29 -17.92 16.61 -21.95
CA VAL A 29 -17.66 17.77 -22.79
C VAL A 29 -16.34 17.54 -23.52
N GLY A 30 -16.42 17.74 -24.82
CA GLY A 30 -15.37 17.44 -25.78
C GLY A 30 -14.05 18.15 -25.51
N SER A 31 -13.01 17.49 -25.99
CA SER A 31 -11.73 18.04 -26.36
C SER A 31 -11.87 19.37 -27.11
N ASN A 32 -11.46 20.47 -26.47
CA ASN A 32 -10.91 21.63 -27.15
C ASN A 32 -9.84 22.29 -26.26
N PRO A 33 -8.67 22.65 -26.82
CA PRO A 33 -7.56 23.21 -26.05
C PRO A 33 -7.85 24.67 -25.71
N SER A 34 -8.03 24.99 -24.43
CA SER A 34 -8.10 26.38 -24.00
C SER A 34 -6.72 27.04 -24.09
N ILE A 35 -6.61 27.86 -25.13
CA ILE A 35 -5.88 29.11 -25.23
C ILE A 35 -5.61 29.74 -23.85
N VAL A 36 -4.34 30.03 -23.59
CA VAL A 36 -3.88 30.87 -22.48
C VAL A 36 -4.36 32.30 -22.77
N VAL A 37 -5.36 32.75 -22.03
CA VAL A 37 -5.75 34.16 -21.96
C VAL A 37 -4.97 34.79 -20.79
N PRO A 38 -4.17 35.84 -21.00
CA PRO A 38 -3.49 36.54 -19.91
C PRO A 38 -4.52 37.29 -19.04
N PRO A 39 -4.31 37.43 -17.72
CA PRO A 39 -5.19 38.23 -16.89
C PRO A 39 -5.09 39.71 -17.30
N SER A 40 -6.22 40.23 -17.80
CA SER A 40 -6.48 41.64 -18.05
C SER A 40 -6.60 42.38 -16.71
N HIS A 41 -5.81 43.45 -16.57
CA HIS A 41 -5.93 44.58 -15.63
C HIS A 41 -6.74 44.34 -14.33
N ALA A 42 -6.01 44.03 -13.25
CA ALA A 42 -6.47 44.36 -11.90
C ALA A 42 -6.20 45.86 -11.66
N GLU A 43 -7.25 46.56 -11.21
CA GLU A 43 -7.21 47.94 -10.73
C GLU A 43 -6.24 48.09 -9.54
N PRO A 44 -5.60 49.26 -9.35
CA PRO A 44 -4.57 49.44 -8.34
C PRO A 44 -5.18 49.44 -6.93
N ALA A 45 -4.67 48.56 -6.06
CA ALA A 45 -4.94 48.67 -4.64
C ALA A 45 -4.29 49.94 -4.10
N GLU A 46 -5.10 50.75 -3.40
CA GLU A 46 -4.70 51.97 -2.70
C GLU A 46 -3.54 51.68 -1.72
N PRO A 47 -2.49 52.52 -1.68
CA PRO A 47 -1.39 52.36 -0.76
C PRO A 47 -1.78 53.01 0.57
N ASP A 48 -1.80 52.25 1.67
CA ASP A 48 -1.41 52.77 2.98
C ASP A 48 -1.44 51.68 4.06
N THR A 49 -0.28 51.09 4.30
CA THR A 49 0.13 50.82 5.68
C THR A 49 1.65 50.94 5.72
N PRO A 50 2.23 51.86 6.51
CA PRO A 50 3.67 51.97 6.63
C PRO A 50 4.17 50.71 7.34
N VAL A 51 4.76 49.82 6.53
CA VAL A 51 5.58 48.71 7.02
C VAL A 51 6.72 49.34 7.80
N GLY A 52 6.76 49.11 9.11
CA GLY A 52 7.79 49.66 9.98
C GLY A 52 9.20 49.26 9.51
N PRO A 53 10.23 50.06 9.82
CA PRO A 53 11.61 49.84 9.38
C PRO A 53 12.20 48.48 9.84
N ASP A 54 11.59 47.84 10.83
CA ASP A 54 12.00 46.51 11.33
C ASP A 54 11.63 45.36 10.37
N SER A 55 10.58 45.49 9.55
CA SER A 55 10.18 44.43 8.62
C SER A 55 11.00 44.44 7.33
N ALA A 56 11.64 45.57 7.00
CA ALA A 56 12.56 45.67 5.87
C ALA A 56 13.90 44.99 6.18
N HIS A 57 14.31 44.98 7.45
CA HIS A 57 15.55 44.30 7.87
C HIS A 57 15.43 42.77 7.82
N ASP A 58 14.25 42.21 8.07
CA ASP A 58 13.99 40.76 7.96
C ASP A 58 13.89 40.28 6.49
N LEU A 59 13.56 41.16 5.54
CA LEU A 59 13.60 40.86 4.10
C LEU A 59 15.01 40.96 3.50
N VAL A 60 15.87 41.83 4.04
CA VAL A 60 17.24 42.06 3.54
C VAL A 60 18.27 41.16 4.21
N THR A 61 18.08 40.79 5.48
CA THR A 61 18.92 39.79 6.19
C THR A 61 18.28 38.43 6.34
N GLY A 62 17.08 38.26 5.76
CA GLY A 62 16.49 36.98 5.42
C GLY A 62 17.35 36.27 4.38
N HIS A 63 18.54 35.82 4.81
CA HIS A 63 19.11 34.58 4.38
C HIS A 63 18.06 33.51 4.70
N GLY A 64 17.00 33.46 3.89
CA GLY A 64 16.22 32.26 3.64
C GLY A 64 17.26 31.29 3.16
N ARG A 65 17.88 30.61 4.14
CA ARG A 65 19.05 29.79 4.00
C ARG A 65 18.59 28.74 3.02
N PHE A 66 18.94 28.97 1.76
CA PHE A 66 18.74 28.03 0.68
C PHE A 66 19.68 26.90 1.08
N SER A 67 19.18 26.00 1.92
CA SER A 67 19.92 24.81 2.30
C SER A 67 19.97 24.04 1.00
N PRO A 68 21.13 23.98 0.32
CA PRO A 68 21.22 23.33 -0.97
C PRO A 68 20.59 21.95 -0.80
N LEU A 69 19.54 21.71 -1.58
CA LEU A 69 18.83 20.45 -1.60
C LEU A 69 19.88 19.39 -1.92
N ARG A 70 20.21 18.65 -0.86
CA ARG A 70 21.16 17.54 -0.74
C ARG A 70 21.66 16.97 -2.07
N SER A 71 22.98 16.82 -2.14
CA SER A 71 23.70 15.90 -3.03
C SER A 71 23.45 14.42 -2.69
N ASP A 72 22.24 14.08 -2.22
CA ASP A 72 21.93 12.70 -1.88
C ASP A 72 21.91 11.88 -3.18
N PRO A 73 22.45 10.65 -3.16
CA PRO A 73 22.49 9.79 -4.35
C PRO A 73 21.07 9.56 -4.89
N PRO A 74 20.91 9.32 -6.21
CA PRO A 74 19.61 9.01 -6.79
C PRO A 74 18.97 7.81 -6.08
N PRO A 75 17.63 7.74 -6.02
CA PRO A 75 16.95 6.60 -5.43
C PRO A 75 17.40 5.30 -6.09
N LEU A 76 17.48 4.22 -5.31
CA LEU A 76 17.95 2.90 -5.75
C LEU A 76 16.87 2.16 -6.58
N LEU A 77 16.34 2.81 -7.60
CA LEU A 77 15.23 2.32 -8.42
C LEU A 77 15.59 1.03 -9.16
N LEU A 78 16.81 0.94 -9.69
CA LEU A 78 17.27 -0.27 -10.37
C LEU A 78 17.25 -1.47 -9.41
N THR A 79 17.70 -1.27 -8.16
CA THR A 79 17.71 -2.32 -7.15
C THR A 79 16.28 -2.71 -6.73
N THR A 80 15.38 -1.75 -6.51
CA THR A 80 13.97 -2.08 -6.19
C THR A 80 13.27 -2.79 -7.35
N TRP A 81 13.58 -2.44 -8.60
CA TRP A 81 13.04 -3.13 -9.78
C TRP A 81 13.48 -4.59 -9.85
N TRP A 82 14.78 -4.87 -9.70
CA TRP A 82 15.29 -6.24 -9.69
C TRP A 82 14.68 -7.06 -8.56
N LEU A 83 14.54 -6.45 -7.38
CA LEU A 83 13.98 -7.11 -6.21
C LEU A 83 12.50 -7.40 -6.37
N ARG A 84 11.75 -6.52 -7.05
CA ARG A 84 10.37 -6.77 -7.44
C ARG A 84 10.26 -7.94 -8.42
N TYR A 85 11.13 -8.01 -9.43
CA TYR A 85 11.15 -9.16 -10.36
C TYR A 85 11.48 -10.45 -9.61
N ALA A 86 12.50 -10.45 -8.74
CA ALA A 86 12.85 -11.59 -7.91
C ALA A 86 11.68 -12.03 -7.03
N LEU A 87 11.02 -11.08 -6.34
CA LEU A 87 9.83 -11.33 -5.54
C LEU A 87 8.72 -11.98 -6.37
N PHE A 88 8.38 -11.40 -7.52
CA PHE A 88 7.35 -11.93 -8.41
C PHE A 88 7.68 -13.35 -8.85
N THR A 89 8.90 -13.59 -9.35
CA THR A 89 9.34 -14.91 -9.77
C THR A 89 9.28 -15.91 -8.61
N THR A 90 9.68 -15.53 -7.40
CA THR A 90 9.58 -16.42 -6.23
C THR A 90 8.15 -16.70 -5.78
N LEU A 91 7.22 -15.76 -5.93
CA LEU A 91 5.80 -15.99 -5.63
C LEU A 91 5.18 -16.99 -6.62
N PHE A 92 5.54 -16.90 -7.91
CA PHE A 92 5.13 -17.90 -8.90
C PHE A 92 5.81 -19.25 -8.70
N ALA A 93 7.08 -19.25 -8.31
CA ALA A 93 7.78 -20.48 -7.95
C ALA A 93 7.14 -21.13 -6.71
N ALA A 94 6.69 -20.35 -5.73
CA ALA A 94 5.99 -20.82 -4.54
C ALA A 94 4.61 -21.41 -4.88
N LEU A 95 3.83 -20.72 -5.70
CA LEU A 95 2.56 -21.21 -6.22
C LEU A 95 2.78 -22.53 -7.00
N GLY A 96 3.69 -22.51 -7.96
CA GLY A 96 4.01 -23.66 -8.81
C GLY A 96 4.54 -24.84 -8.02
N SER A 97 5.45 -24.62 -7.05
CA SER A 97 5.97 -25.68 -6.20
C SER A 97 4.89 -26.31 -5.35
N THR A 98 3.95 -25.52 -4.81
CA THR A 98 2.85 -26.03 -3.97
C THR A 98 1.89 -26.89 -4.77
N VAL A 99 1.47 -26.40 -5.95
CA VAL A 99 0.59 -27.18 -6.85
C VAL A 99 1.30 -28.43 -7.36
N TRP A 100 2.59 -28.32 -7.67
CA TRP A 100 3.39 -29.46 -8.16
C TRP A 100 3.55 -30.55 -7.10
N THR A 101 3.91 -30.19 -5.86
CA THR A 101 4.06 -31.18 -4.78
C THR A 101 2.75 -31.90 -4.48
N GLU A 102 1.63 -31.19 -4.57
CA GLU A 102 0.32 -31.81 -4.40
C GLU A 102 -0.01 -32.76 -5.55
N TYR A 103 0.28 -32.34 -6.78
CA TYR A 103 0.03 -33.14 -7.98
C TYR A 103 0.84 -34.44 -8.01
N THR A 104 2.12 -34.41 -7.60
CA THR A 104 2.98 -35.59 -7.63
C THR A 104 2.63 -36.62 -6.56
N GLY A 105 1.78 -36.27 -5.58
CA GLY A 105 1.40 -37.16 -4.49
C GLY A 105 2.59 -37.67 -3.68
N GLU A 106 3.73 -36.95 -3.72
CA GLU A 106 4.84 -37.25 -2.83
C GLU A 106 4.32 -37.01 -1.41
N ALA A 107 4.19 -38.09 -0.64
CA ALA A 107 3.54 -38.18 0.66
C ALA A 107 4.26 -37.43 1.80
N GLY A 108 4.90 -36.30 1.50
CA GLY A 108 5.28 -35.30 2.47
C GLY A 108 4.19 -34.26 2.52
N ASP A 109 3.58 -34.09 3.70
CA ASP A 109 2.73 -32.95 4.04
C ASP A 109 3.30 -31.67 3.40
N ILE A 110 2.48 -30.93 2.63
CA ILE A 110 2.88 -29.68 1.95
C ILE A 110 3.68 -28.78 2.93
N GLY A 111 3.30 -28.80 4.21
CA GLY A 111 3.94 -28.06 5.29
C GLY A 111 5.39 -28.46 5.60
N THR A 112 5.88 -29.57 5.06
CA THR A 112 7.24 -30.12 5.29
C THR A 112 8.12 -30.13 4.04
N SER A 113 7.55 -29.85 2.86
CA SER A 113 8.33 -29.83 1.62
C SER A 113 9.35 -28.70 1.62
N VAL A 114 10.64 -29.06 1.60
CA VAL A 114 11.76 -28.11 1.58
C VAL A 114 11.67 -27.14 0.40
N VAL A 115 11.18 -27.61 -0.74
CA VAL A 115 11.02 -26.77 -1.95
C VAL A 115 9.92 -25.72 -1.74
N VAL A 116 8.78 -26.13 -1.17
CA VAL A 116 7.66 -25.23 -0.87
C VAL A 116 8.06 -24.23 0.21
N ILE A 117 8.64 -24.69 1.32
CA ILE A 117 9.10 -23.79 2.39
C ILE A 117 10.15 -22.82 1.85
N GLY A 118 11.13 -23.31 1.10
CA GLY A 118 12.22 -22.52 0.54
C GLY A 118 11.74 -21.41 -0.40
N SER A 119 10.76 -21.69 -1.26
CA SER A 119 10.19 -20.70 -2.18
C SER A 119 9.41 -19.60 -1.45
N HIS A 120 8.61 -19.96 -0.43
CA HIS A 120 7.89 -18.99 0.41
C HIS A 120 8.83 -18.12 1.25
N VAL A 121 9.84 -18.73 1.89
CA VAL A 121 10.85 -17.99 2.67
C VAL A 121 11.61 -17.02 1.77
N SER A 122 11.97 -17.45 0.56
CA SER A 122 12.65 -16.57 -0.41
C SER A 122 11.76 -15.39 -0.81
N ALA A 123 10.48 -15.62 -1.09
CA ALA A 123 9.53 -14.56 -1.39
C ALA A 123 9.38 -13.57 -0.21
N ALA A 124 9.31 -14.07 1.02
CA ALA A 124 9.25 -13.25 2.23
C ALA A 124 10.50 -12.37 2.37
N VAL A 125 11.71 -12.93 2.15
CA VAL A 125 12.98 -12.19 2.19
C VAL A 125 13.00 -11.07 1.15
N PHE A 126 12.59 -11.36 -0.09
CA PHE A 126 12.54 -10.34 -1.15
C PHE A 126 11.52 -9.24 -0.85
N LEU A 127 10.37 -9.58 -0.28
CA LEU A 127 9.35 -8.61 0.12
C LEU A 127 9.85 -7.68 1.25
N VAL A 128 10.55 -8.23 2.23
CA VAL A 128 11.18 -7.46 3.32
C VAL A 128 12.24 -6.52 2.77
N ALA A 129 13.17 -7.07 1.98
CA ALA A 129 14.26 -6.28 1.41
C ALA A 129 13.72 -5.16 0.51
N TRP A 130 12.68 -5.44 -0.29
CA TRP A 130 12.03 -4.43 -1.13
C TRP A 130 11.40 -3.34 -0.28
N SER A 131 10.68 -3.72 0.78
CA SER A 131 10.04 -2.75 1.67
C SER A 131 11.05 -1.86 2.38
N VAL A 132 12.21 -2.41 2.80
CA VAL A 132 13.29 -1.62 3.41
C VAL A 132 13.86 -0.60 2.43
N LEU A 133 14.22 -1.02 1.21
CA LEU A 133 14.76 -0.14 0.18
C LEU A 133 13.73 0.91 -0.27
N ALA A 134 12.48 0.51 -0.43
CA ALA A 134 11.37 1.40 -0.77
C ALA A 134 11.25 2.52 0.26
N MET A 135 11.28 2.19 1.56
CA MET A 135 11.20 3.20 2.62
C MET A 135 12.44 4.08 2.73
N HIS A 136 13.62 3.54 2.38
CA HIS A 136 14.84 4.34 2.25
C HIS A 136 14.73 5.34 1.10
N ASN A 137 14.22 4.93 -0.07
CA ASN A 137 13.96 5.83 -1.19
C ASN A 137 12.92 6.92 -0.84
N VAL A 138 11.91 6.61 -0.01
CA VAL A 138 10.97 7.64 0.48
C VAL A 138 11.69 8.64 1.42
N GLU A 139 12.58 8.14 2.28
CA GLU A 139 13.33 8.96 3.24
C GLU A 139 14.22 9.98 2.54
N THR A 140 14.82 9.61 1.40
CA THR A 140 15.65 10.51 0.60
C THR A 140 14.82 11.54 -0.17
N LEU A 141 13.63 11.18 -0.65
CA LEU A 141 12.80 12.05 -1.49
C LEU A 141 11.94 13.06 -0.71
N VAL A 142 11.49 12.72 0.50
CA VAL A 142 10.57 13.57 1.28
C VAL A 142 11.23 13.96 2.61
N PRO A 143 11.80 15.17 2.72
CA PRO A 143 12.38 15.62 3.98
C PRO A 143 11.31 15.67 5.07
N ALA A 144 11.65 15.15 6.25
CA ALA A 144 10.78 15.20 7.41
C ALA A 144 10.47 16.66 7.78
N ARG A 145 9.21 17.08 7.67
CA ARG A 145 8.75 18.35 8.26
C ARG A 145 8.63 18.21 9.78
N ARG A 146 8.67 19.31 10.54
CA ARG A 146 8.58 19.32 12.02
C ARG A 146 7.43 18.49 12.61
N TYR A 147 6.36 18.28 11.85
CA TYR A 147 5.18 17.50 12.27
C TYR A 147 5.03 16.14 11.58
N GLN A 148 6.03 15.70 10.80
CA GLN A 148 5.97 14.44 10.06
C GLN A 148 7.08 13.48 10.52
N SER A 149 6.67 12.28 10.93
CA SER A 149 7.59 11.22 11.32
C SER A 149 8.51 10.82 10.16
N LYS A 150 9.80 10.63 10.41
CA LYS A 150 10.75 10.16 9.40
C LYS A 150 10.42 8.72 8.98
N SER A 151 10.41 8.40 7.68
CA SER A 151 10.38 6.99 7.25
C SER A 151 11.66 6.30 7.72
N ARG A 152 11.53 5.09 8.22
CA ARG A 152 12.64 4.25 8.68
C ARG A 152 12.53 2.89 8.02
N GLY A 153 13.51 2.49 7.22
CA GLY A 153 13.53 1.19 6.56
C GLY A 153 13.49 0.02 7.55
N TRP A 154 14.24 0.11 8.65
CA TRP A 154 14.23 -0.94 9.68
C TRP A 154 12.86 -1.17 10.33
N LEU A 155 12.02 -0.13 10.42
CA LEU A 155 10.67 -0.29 10.96
C LEU A 155 9.81 -1.13 10.03
N ALA A 156 9.95 -0.97 8.70
CA ALA A 156 9.30 -1.86 7.73
C ALA A 156 9.75 -3.32 7.92
N ALA A 157 11.05 -3.57 8.12
CA ALA A 157 11.55 -4.92 8.38
C ALA A 157 10.93 -5.52 9.65
N VAL A 158 10.93 -4.78 10.77
CA VAL A 158 10.33 -5.24 12.04
C VAL A 158 8.84 -5.55 11.87
N LEU A 159 8.09 -4.69 11.17
CA LEU A 159 6.67 -4.93 10.91
C LEU A 159 6.43 -6.18 10.08
N TRP A 160 7.27 -6.46 9.09
CA TRP A 160 7.19 -7.70 8.31
C TRP A 160 7.57 -8.93 9.13
N MET A 161 8.60 -8.87 9.96
CA MET A 161 8.97 -9.98 10.84
C MET A 161 7.83 -10.31 11.80
N LEU A 162 7.16 -9.29 12.36
CA LEU A 162 5.95 -9.47 13.17
C LEU A 162 4.80 -10.06 12.36
N ALA A 163 4.59 -9.59 11.12
CA ALA A 163 3.56 -10.11 10.22
C ALA A 163 3.77 -11.59 9.88
N PHE A 164 5.02 -12.05 9.68
CA PHE A 164 5.32 -13.46 9.41
C PHE A 164 5.27 -14.33 10.66
N ALA A 165 5.65 -13.79 11.82
CA ALA A 165 5.57 -14.52 13.09
C ALA A 165 4.11 -14.70 13.58
N ALA A 166 3.22 -13.77 13.20
CA ALA A 166 1.83 -13.76 13.66
C ALA A 166 1.03 -15.04 13.30
N PRO A 167 1.02 -15.53 12.04
CA PRO A 167 0.38 -16.80 11.70
C PRO A 167 0.92 -17.99 12.50
N ALA A 168 2.23 -18.07 12.69
CA ALA A 168 2.84 -19.13 13.51
C ALA A 168 2.38 -19.06 14.98
N GLY A 169 2.24 -17.85 15.53
CA GLY A 169 1.67 -17.64 16.85
C GLY A 169 0.22 -18.13 16.96
N VAL A 170 -0.60 -17.90 15.92
CA VAL A 170 -1.98 -18.40 15.86
C VAL A 170 -2.02 -19.93 15.76
N ALA A 171 -1.17 -20.53 14.91
CA ALA A 171 -1.09 -21.99 14.79
C ALA A 171 -0.68 -22.65 16.12
N LEU A 172 0.34 -22.12 16.79
CA LEU A 172 0.76 -22.60 18.11
C LEU A 172 -0.31 -22.40 19.20
N MET A 173 -1.21 -21.44 19.02
CA MET A 173 -2.35 -21.24 19.92
C MET A 173 -3.49 -22.21 19.58
N TYR A 174 -3.74 -22.45 18.29
CA TYR A 174 -4.68 -23.46 17.82
C TYR A 174 -4.30 -24.84 18.35
N ASP A 175 -3.04 -25.28 18.21
CA ASP A 175 -2.59 -26.60 18.71
C ASP A 175 -2.80 -26.76 20.23
N ARG A 176 -2.67 -25.67 21.00
CA ARG A 176 -2.85 -25.70 22.45
C ARG A 176 -4.32 -25.73 22.89
N VAL A 177 -5.20 -25.20 22.06
CA VAL A 177 -6.60 -24.96 22.41
C VAL A 177 -7.55 -25.79 21.53
N GLY A 178 -7.04 -26.53 20.54
CA GLY A 178 -7.80 -27.28 19.55
C GLY A 178 -8.77 -28.28 20.16
N ASP A 179 -8.30 -29.08 21.12
CA ASP A 179 -9.14 -30.03 21.86
C ASP A 179 -10.28 -29.33 22.60
N ARG A 180 -10.07 -28.10 23.07
CA ARG A 180 -11.08 -27.28 23.74
C ARG A 180 -12.00 -26.58 22.76
N LEU A 181 -11.51 -26.18 21.59
CA LEU A 181 -12.31 -25.60 20.51
C LEU A 181 -13.29 -26.62 19.92
N ALA A 182 -12.92 -27.91 19.94
CA ALA A 182 -13.80 -29.00 19.53
C ALA A 182 -14.94 -29.26 20.54
N ASP A 183 -14.76 -28.85 21.79
CA ASP A 183 -15.82 -28.89 22.79
C ASP A 183 -16.73 -27.66 22.66
N SER A 184 -17.93 -27.88 22.14
CA SER A 184 -18.93 -26.82 21.91
C SER A 184 -19.35 -26.06 23.18
N GLU A 185 -19.07 -26.60 24.37
CA GLU A 185 -19.38 -25.96 25.65
C GLU A 185 -18.25 -25.02 26.15
N ASP A 186 -17.02 -25.17 25.65
CA ASP A 186 -15.88 -24.36 26.08
C ASP A 186 -15.81 -23.00 25.35
N ARG A 187 -16.70 -22.09 25.75
CA ARG A 187 -16.76 -20.71 25.24
C ARG A 187 -15.46 -19.93 25.48
N LEU A 188 -14.65 -20.30 26.48
CA LEU A 188 -13.39 -19.60 26.78
C LEU A 188 -12.35 -19.84 25.68
N ALA A 189 -12.32 -21.04 25.10
CA ALA A 189 -11.45 -21.38 23.97
C ALA A 189 -11.73 -20.48 22.75
N VAL A 190 -13.01 -20.33 22.39
CA VAL A 190 -13.44 -19.45 21.29
C VAL A 190 -13.14 -17.99 21.59
N VAL A 191 -13.43 -17.53 22.81
CA VAL A 191 -13.17 -16.15 23.24
C VAL A 191 -11.67 -15.81 23.25
N ALA A 192 -10.78 -16.78 23.48
CA ALA A 192 -9.34 -16.57 23.40
C ALA A 192 -8.81 -16.63 21.95
N PHE A 193 -9.36 -17.53 21.13
CA PHE A 193 -8.90 -17.74 19.75
C PHE A 193 -9.24 -16.58 18.81
N VAL A 194 -10.46 -16.03 18.91
CA VAL A 194 -10.92 -14.93 18.04
C VAL A 194 -10.01 -13.68 18.14
N PRO A 195 -9.65 -13.17 19.34
CA PRO A 195 -8.70 -12.08 19.49
C PRO A 195 -7.30 -12.40 18.96
N ALA A 196 -6.85 -13.65 19.02
CA ALA A 196 -5.54 -14.06 18.51
C ALA A 196 -5.51 -13.96 16.97
N VAL A 197 -6.53 -14.48 16.30
CA VAL A 197 -6.71 -14.35 14.85
C VAL A 197 -6.81 -12.87 14.45
N PHE A 198 -7.60 -12.08 15.19
CA PHE A 198 -7.74 -10.64 14.94
C PHE A 198 -6.39 -9.90 15.12
N THR A 199 -5.63 -10.24 16.15
CA THR A 199 -4.31 -9.67 16.41
C THR A 199 -3.36 -10.01 15.27
N ALA A 200 -3.35 -11.27 14.81
CA ALA A 200 -2.52 -11.68 13.69
C ALA A 200 -2.89 -10.93 12.40
N PHE A 201 -4.18 -10.78 12.14
CA PHE A 201 -4.68 -9.98 11.01
C PHE A 201 -4.18 -8.53 11.08
N VAL A 202 -4.26 -7.88 12.25
CA VAL A 202 -3.75 -6.51 12.44
C VAL A 202 -2.25 -6.45 12.19
N LEU A 203 -1.48 -7.41 12.72
CA LEU A 203 -0.02 -7.47 12.53
C LEU A 203 0.37 -7.64 11.07
N VAL A 204 -0.33 -8.51 10.32
CA VAL A 204 -0.14 -8.67 8.86
C VAL A 204 -0.48 -7.39 8.10
N TRP A 205 -1.45 -6.62 8.56
CA TRP A 205 -1.85 -5.37 7.90
C TRP A 205 -0.94 -4.17 8.16
N LEU A 206 -0.27 -4.12 9.32
CA LEU A 206 0.61 -3.00 9.71
C LEU A 206 1.70 -2.65 8.67
N PRO A 207 2.49 -3.60 8.11
CA PRO A 207 3.52 -3.26 7.13
C PRO A 207 2.91 -2.59 5.88
N PHE A 208 1.77 -3.08 5.41
CA PHE A 208 1.07 -2.50 4.27
C PHE A 208 0.58 -1.08 4.54
N ARG A 209 -0.05 -0.85 5.70
CA ARG A 209 -0.48 0.49 6.12
C ARG A 209 0.70 1.44 6.23
N TYR A 210 1.82 0.95 6.76
CA TYR A 210 3.04 1.74 6.88
C TYR A 210 3.55 2.16 5.49
N CYS A 211 3.72 1.21 4.57
CA CYS A 211 4.15 1.49 3.19
C CYS A 211 3.17 2.42 2.47
N ALA A 212 1.85 2.20 2.57
CA ALA A 212 0.84 3.02 1.90
C ALA A 212 0.76 4.48 2.42
N ARG A 213 0.94 4.69 3.72
CA ARG A 213 1.04 6.04 4.30
C ARG A 213 2.27 6.78 3.79
N HIS A 214 3.40 6.09 3.66
CA HIS A 214 4.63 6.68 3.15
C HIS A 214 4.57 6.92 1.64
N ALA A 215 3.94 6.02 0.87
CA ALA A 215 3.66 6.22 -0.56
C ALA A 215 2.86 7.51 -0.79
N ALA A 216 1.83 7.75 0.02
CA ALA A 216 0.98 8.94 -0.09
C ALA A 216 1.77 10.25 0.09
N ARG A 217 2.85 10.24 0.88
CA ARG A 217 3.72 11.42 1.07
C ARG A 217 4.54 11.76 -0.17
N VAL A 218 4.83 10.76 -0.99
CA VAL A 218 5.54 10.91 -2.27
C VAL A 218 4.57 11.33 -3.39
N GLY A 219 3.26 11.34 -3.12
CA GLY A 219 2.21 11.71 -4.07
C GLY A 219 1.42 10.53 -4.63
N ALA A 220 1.60 9.31 -4.09
CA ALA A 220 0.79 8.17 -4.51
C ALA A 220 -0.68 8.35 -4.10
N PRO A 221 -1.65 7.92 -4.92
CA PRO A 221 -3.05 7.92 -4.54
C PRO A 221 -3.28 6.93 -3.38
N HIS A 222 -3.34 7.46 -2.15
CA HIS A 222 -3.39 6.67 -0.91
C HIS A 222 -4.49 5.60 -0.91
N ARG A 223 -5.69 5.96 -1.40
CA ARG A 223 -6.85 5.05 -1.48
C ARG A 223 -6.60 3.88 -2.43
N THR A 224 -6.01 4.15 -3.59
CA THR A 224 -5.67 3.12 -4.58
C THR A 224 -4.61 2.17 -4.04
N VAL A 225 -3.55 2.70 -3.42
CA VAL A 225 -2.48 1.88 -2.83
C VAL A 225 -3.03 1.01 -1.70
N ILE A 226 -3.87 1.56 -0.82
CA ILE A 226 -4.55 0.80 0.21
C ILE A 226 -5.45 -0.29 -0.37
N ALA A 227 -6.23 0.02 -1.42
CA ALA A 227 -7.13 -0.94 -2.05
C ALA A 227 -6.37 -2.17 -2.57
N TRP A 228 -5.22 -1.99 -3.22
CA TRP A 228 -4.39 -3.11 -3.67
C TRP A 228 -3.90 -3.99 -2.53
N PHE A 229 -3.49 -3.38 -1.41
CA PHE A 229 -3.10 -4.15 -0.23
C PHE A 229 -4.28 -4.84 0.48
N TRP A 230 -5.48 -4.29 0.39
CA TRP A 230 -6.69 -4.99 0.87
C TRP A 230 -7.04 -6.19 0.03
N VAL A 231 -6.86 -6.14 -1.30
CA VAL A 231 -7.08 -7.30 -2.17
C VAL A 231 -6.17 -8.46 -1.75
N THR A 232 -4.89 -8.17 -1.51
CA THR A 232 -3.90 -9.12 -1.00
C THR A 232 -4.36 -9.76 0.33
N LEU A 233 -4.86 -8.95 1.26
CA LEU A 233 -5.31 -9.39 2.57
C LEU A 233 -6.62 -10.19 2.51
N LEU A 234 -7.58 -9.74 1.69
CA LEU A 234 -8.84 -10.43 1.46
C LEU A 234 -8.63 -11.78 0.79
N ALA A 235 -7.68 -11.87 -0.15
CA ALA A 235 -7.29 -13.15 -0.74
C ALA A 235 -6.77 -14.11 0.33
N LEU A 236 -5.85 -13.65 1.18
CA LEU A 236 -5.30 -14.45 2.29
C LEU A 236 -6.40 -14.93 3.26
N VAL A 237 -7.28 -14.00 3.69
CA VAL A 237 -8.40 -14.33 4.59
C VAL A 237 -9.38 -15.29 3.91
N GLY A 238 -9.65 -15.10 2.62
CA GLY A 238 -10.49 -15.99 1.83
C GLY A 238 -9.93 -17.41 1.79
N ALA A 239 -8.62 -17.57 1.54
CA ALA A 239 -7.95 -18.87 1.58
C ALA A 239 -8.10 -19.55 2.95
N LEU A 240 -7.81 -18.82 4.02
CA LEU A 240 -7.93 -19.32 5.40
C LEU A 240 -9.37 -19.65 5.78
N ALA A 241 -10.35 -18.88 5.33
CA ALA A 241 -11.76 -19.15 5.59
C ALA A 241 -12.23 -20.41 4.86
N ILE A 242 -11.78 -20.64 3.63
CA ILE A 242 -12.09 -21.88 2.89
C ILE A 242 -11.50 -23.10 3.60
N ASP A 243 -10.27 -22.99 4.07
CA ASP A 243 -9.58 -24.02 4.84
C ASP A 243 -10.30 -24.32 6.16
N ALA A 244 -10.58 -23.28 6.95
CA ALA A 244 -11.23 -23.39 8.25
C ALA A 244 -12.69 -23.91 8.18
N LEU A 245 -13.40 -23.66 7.07
CA LEU A 245 -14.75 -24.21 6.86
C LEU A 245 -14.74 -25.71 6.53
N GLY A 246 -13.58 -26.35 6.49
CA GLY A 246 -13.46 -27.78 6.23
C GLY A 246 -13.90 -28.14 4.81
N MET A 247 -13.81 -27.21 3.84
CA MET A 247 -14.04 -27.55 2.44
C MET A 247 -13.06 -28.64 1.97
N GLN A 248 -11.87 -28.73 2.58
CA GLN A 248 -10.96 -29.85 2.36
C GLN A 248 -11.53 -31.18 2.88
N VAL A 249 -12.15 -31.20 4.06
CA VAL A 249 -12.80 -32.41 4.62
C VAL A 249 -13.98 -32.87 3.77
N LEU A 250 -14.73 -31.93 3.17
CA LEU A 250 -15.77 -32.22 2.18
C LEU A 250 -15.20 -32.77 0.86
N LEU A 251 -13.94 -32.45 0.55
CA LEU A 251 -13.16 -32.96 -0.60
C LEU A 251 -12.25 -34.16 -0.23
N GLU A 252 -12.29 -34.65 1.00
CA GLU A 252 -11.55 -35.83 1.45
C GLU A 252 -12.46 -37.02 1.75
N GLN A 253 -13.78 -36.86 1.63
CA GLN A 253 -14.70 -38.00 1.66
C GLN A 253 -14.31 -39.00 0.57
N ASP A 254 -13.95 -40.22 1.02
CA ASP A 254 -13.29 -41.28 0.26
C ASP A 254 -13.74 -41.40 -1.21
N GLY A 255 -12.78 -41.24 -2.14
CA GLY A 255 -12.98 -41.52 -3.58
C GLY A 255 -12.43 -40.49 -4.57
N LEU A 256 -11.92 -39.34 -4.09
CA LEU A 256 -11.40 -38.28 -4.96
C LEU A 256 -10.03 -38.64 -5.52
N THR A 257 -9.87 -38.46 -6.84
CA THR A 257 -8.61 -38.75 -7.53
C THR A 257 -7.55 -37.71 -7.17
N ALA A 258 -6.26 -38.02 -7.36
CA ALA A 258 -5.18 -37.04 -7.17
C ALA A 258 -5.41 -35.75 -7.97
N ALA A 259 -6.09 -35.84 -9.12
CA ALA A 259 -6.49 -34.69 -9.92
C ALA A 259 -7.50 -33.80 -9.20
N ASP A 260 -8.50 -34.38 -8.52
CA ASP A 260 -9.52 -33.61 -7.81
C ASP A 260 -8.95 -32.90 -6.57
N ARG A 261 -8.03 -33.56 -5.87
CA ARG A 261 -7.28 -32.94 -4.76
C ARG A 261 -6.40 -31.78 -5.23
N THR A 262 -5.72 -31.97 -6.37
CA THR A 262 -4.92 -30.91 -7.01
C THR A 262 -5.80 -29.72 -7.42
N ILE A 263 -7.00 -29.97 -7.97
CA ILE A 263 -7.96 -28.91 -8.31
C ILE A 263 -8.42 -28.19 -7.04
N GLY A 264 -8.71 -28.94 -5.96
CA GLY A 264 -9.02 -28.37 -4.65
C GLY A 264 -7.93 -27.42 -4.17
N VAL A 265 -6.68 -27.87 -4.09
CA VAL A 265 -5.55 -27.03 -3.68
C VAL A 265 -5.32 -25.86 -4.64
N ALA A 266 -5.43 -26.08 -5.95
CA ALA A 266 -5.28 -25.00 -6.94
C ALA A 266 -6.35 -23.92 -6.81
N VAL A 267 -7.58 -24.28 -6.44
CA VAL A 267 -8.69 -23.31 -6.24
C VAL A 267 -8.61 -22.65 -4.87
N VAL A 268 -8.46 -23.44 -3.80
CA VAL A 268 -8.48 -22.96 -2.41
C VAL A 268 -7.23 -22.16 -2.07
N TYR A 269 -6.06 -22.64 -2.49
CA TYR A 269 -4.79 -21.99 -2.22
C TYR A 269 -4.28 -21.24 -3.46
N GLY A 270 -4.29 -21.89 -4.61
CA GLY A 270 -3.66 -21.36 -5.82
C GLY A 270 -4.28 -20.06 -6.33
N LEU A 271 -5.61 -19.96 -6.34
CA LEU A 271 -6.31 -18.75 -6.78
C LEU A 271 -6.06 -17.57 -5.82
N PRO A 272 -6.23 -17.69 -4.49
CA PRO A 272 -5.82 -16.64 -3.57
C PRO A 272 -4.34 -16.26 -3.65
N MET A 273 -3.44 -17.24 -3.79
CA MET A 273 -2.01 -16.98 -3.92
C MET A 273 -1.67 -16.26 -5.22
N LEU A 274 -2.37 -16.59 -6.33
CA LEU A 274 -2.25 -15.86 -7.59
C LEU A 274 -2.73 -14.41 -7.44
N VAL A 275 -3.90 -14.20 -6.82
CA VAL A 275 -4.43 -12.85 -6.55
C VAL A 275 -3.47 -12.08 -5.65
N PHE A 276 -2.92 -12.71 -4.61
CA PHE A 276 -1.89 -12.15 -3.74
C PHE A 276 -0.66 -11.74 -4.55
N ALA A 277 -0.16 -12.62 -5.42
CA ALA A 277 1.03 -12.36 -6.23
C ALA A 277 0.81 -11.19 -7.21
N LEU A 278 -0.31 -11.18 -7.93
CA LEU A 278 -0.67 -10.12 -8.87
C LEU A 278 -0.91 -8.78 -8.17
N ALA A 279 -1.61 -8.78 -7.03
CA ALA A 279 -1.85 -7.58 -6.24
C ALA A 279 -0.53 -7.02 -5.65
N THR A 280 0.34 -7.90 -5.16
CA THR A 280 1.68 -7.51 -4.67
C THR A 280 2.55 -6.96 -5.79
N ALA A 281 2.54 -7.61 -6.97
CA ALA A 281 3.24 -7.12 -8.15
C ALA A 281 2.74 -5.73 -8.56
N ARG A 282 1.42 -5.52 -8.56
CA ARG A 282 0.84 -4.22 -8.91
C ARG A 282 1.18 -3.16 -7.88
N ALA A 283 1.06 -3.46 -6.59
CA ALA A 283 1.32 -2.52 -5.50
C ALA A 283 2.79 -2.06 -5.50
N THR A 284 3.73 -3.00 -5.61
CA THR A 284 5.18 -2.69 -5.66
C THR A 284 5.54 -1.88 -6.92
N THR A 285 4.97 -2.23 -8.07
CA THR A 285 5.14 -1.48 -9.33
C THR A 285 4.68 -0.03 -9.22
N VAL A 286 3.43 0.19 -8.79
CA VAL A 286 2.86 1.53 -8.66
C VAL A 286 3.67 2.36 -7.66
N PHE A 287 4.17 1.73 -6.60
CA PHE A 287 5.03 2.40 -5.64
C PHE A 287 6.34 2.89 -6.28
N ASP A 288 7.05 2.01 -6.99
CA ASP A 288 8.31 2.37 -7.67
C ASP A 288 8.07 3.44 -8.76
N GLU A 289 6.97 3.37 -9.50
CA GLU A 289 6.57 4.39 -10.49
C GLU A 289 6.36 5.78 -9.84
N VAL A 290 5.68 5.83 -8.70
CA VAL A 290 5.47 7.09 -7.98
C VAL A 290 6.79 7.68 -7.47
N VAL A 291 7.69 6.82 -6.96
CA VAL A 291 9.03 7.23 -6.53
C VAL A 291 9.83 7.81 -7.71
N ASP A 292 9.82 7.15 -8.87
CA ASP A 292 10.47 7.64 -10.09
C ASP A 292 9.88 8.97 -10.57
N LEU A 293 8.55 9.07 -10.68
CA LEU A 293 7.89 10.31 -11.09
C LEU A 293 8.21 11.49 -10.16
N ARG A 294 8.21 11.25 -8.84
CA ARG A 294 8.56 12.27 -7.85
C ARG A 294 10.02 12.70 -7.98
N TRP A 295 10.92 11.76 -8.18
CA TRP A 295 12.33 12.03 -8.40
C TRP A 295 12.57 12.87 -9.66
N ARG A 296 11.96 12.49 -10.79
CA ARG A 296 12.07 13.24 -12.05
C ARG A 296 11.54 14.66 -11.92
N ARG A 297 10.39 14.84 -11.26
CA ARG A 297 9.81 16.17 -11.01
C ARG A 297 10.73 17.02 -10.16
N TRP A 298 11.25 16.48 -9.06
CA TRP A 298 12.22 17.18 -8.23
C TRP A 298 13.46 17.60 -9.03
N LYS A 299 14.00 16.69 -9.86
CA LYS A 299 15.15 16.99 -10.72
C LYS A 299 14.86 18.15 -11.68
N SER A 300 13.69 18.16 -12.32
CA SER A 300 13.31 19.26 -13.22
C SER A 300 13.13 20.60 -12.49
N GLU A 301 12.52 20.60 -11.30
CA GLU A 301 12.34 21.80 -10.47
C GLU A 301 13.72 22.36 -10.02
N TRP A 302 14.65 21.46 -9.70
CA TRP A 302 16.02 21.82 -9.35
C TRP A 302 16.81 22.40 -10.52
N GLU A 303 16.76 21.76 -11.69
CA GLU A 303 17.41 22.27 -12.90
C GLU A 303 16.85 23.65 -13.30
N GLN A 304 15.56 23.86 -13.15
CA GLN A 304 14.94 25.17 -13.37
C GLN A 304 15.48 26.21 -12.39
N THR A 305 15.52 25.88 -11.10
CA THR A 305 16.09 26.76 -10.07
C THR A 305 17.53 27.15 -10.38
N LEU A 306 18.36 26.20 -10.83
CA LEU A 306 19.75 26.48 -11.21
C LEU A 306 19.83 27.40 -12.43
N ARG A 307 18.95 27.24 -13.42
CA ARG A 307 18.87 28.16 -14.57
C ARG A 307 18.44 29.55 -14.12
N ASP A 308 17.46 29.65 -13.23
CA ASP A 308 16.96 30.93 -12.70
C ASP A 308 18.05 31.66 -11.90
N LEU A 309 18.82 30.93 -11.08
CA LEU A 309 19.97 31.47 -10.35
C LEU A 309 21.10 31.90 -11.31
N ALA A 310 21.37 31.12 -12.36
CA ALA A 310 22.37 31.47 -13.37
C ALA A 310 21.94 32.66 -14.24
N ALA A 311 20.64 32.91 -14.37
CA ALA A 311 20.06 34.05 -15.08
C ALA A 311 20.01 35.34 -14.24
N GLN A 312 20.33 35.29 -12.94
CA GLN A 312 20.40 36.50 -12.12
C GLN A 312 21.53 37.42 -12.60
N PRO A 313 21.25 38.72 -12.81
CA PRO A 313 22.30 39.66 -13.20
C PRO A 313 23.37 39.71 -12.12
N THR A 314 24.64 39.78 -12.54
CA THR A 314 25.78 39.92 -11.63
C THR A 314 25.53 41.12 -10.71
N PRO A 315 25.68 40.97 -9.37
CA PRO A 315 25.45 42.07 -8.45
C PRO A 315 26.27 43.31 -8.88
N GLY A 316 25.61 44.44 -9.01
CA GLY A 316 26.27 45.70 -9.35
C GLY A 316 27.28 46.11 -8.25
N PRO A 317 28.28 46.94 -8.57
CA PRO A 317 29.34 47.33 -7.64
C PRO A 317 28.81 47.97 -6.34
N GLU A 318 27.62 48.58 -6.36
CA GLU A 318 26.96 49.20 -5.20
C GLU A 318 26.45 48.20 -4.14
N ALA A 319 26.38 46.90 -4.46
CA ALA A 319 26.01 45.85 -3.51
C ALA A 319 27.24 45.23 -2.79
N SER A 320 28.44 45.76 -3.04
CA SER A 320 29.66 45.29 -2.36
C SER A 320 29.66 45.81 -0.92
N PRO A 321 29.78 44.94 0.10
CA PRO A 321 29.89 45.39 1.47
C PRO A 321 31.11 46.31 1.61
N THR A 322 30.85 47.58 1.91
CA THR A 322 31.88 48.55 2.25
C THR A 322 32.56 48.06 3.53
N LEU A 323 33.72 47.43 3.36
CA LEU A 323 34.55 47.04 4.49
C LEU A 323 34.89 48.32 5.27
N PRO A 324 34.59 48.38 6.59
CA PRO A 324 34.91 49.56 7.37
C PRO A 324 36.42 49.80 7.28
N ALA A 325 36.79 51.01 6.88
CA ALA A 325 38.18 51.42 6.80
C ALA A 325 38.83 51.18 8.17
N ARG A 326 39.88 50.38 8.17
CA ARG A 326 40.66 50.08 9.38
C ARG A 326 41.43 51.35 9.73
N GLU A 327 40.93 52.12 10.69
CA GLU A 327 41.64 53.29 11.24
C GLU A 327 42.98 52.81 11.79
N SER A 328 44.07 53.36 11.25
CA SER A 328 45.45 53.15 11.66
C SER A 328 45.94 54.29 12.54
#